data_AF-A0AA90NKC6-F1
#
_entry.id   AF-A0AA90NKC6-F1
#
_cell.length_a   1.000
_cell.length_b   1.000
_cell.length_c   1.000
_cell.angle_alpha   90.00
_cell.angle_beta   90.00
_cell.angle_gamma   90.00
#
_symmetry.space_group_name_H-M   'P 1'
#
loop_
_entity.id
_entity.type
_entity.pdbx_description
1 polymer ?
#
loop_
_entity_poly.entity_id
_entity_poly.type
_entity_poly.pdbx_seq_one_letter_code
_entity_poly.pdbx_strand_id
1 'polypeptide(L)'
;MIDASVIEAKQCRLNKDKNKHSTQDPDAKWNVKVGSDGKSKNTYGYKAHMNVDEDGLIKSIGYTAGNVHDYNCFTELLDGEESFVYEDSAYSSKKHSEWLDDRNIDNRTRI
;
A
#
# COMPACT_ATOMS: atom_id res chain seq x y z
N MET A 1 -1.80 8.53 10.04
CA MET A 1 -1.01 8.58 8.80
C MET A 1 -1.16 7.23 8.11
N ILE A 2 -1.49 7.23 6.82
CA ILE A 2 -1.54 6.01 6.01
C ILE A 2 -0.40 5.98 4.99
N ASP A 3 0.29 4.85 4.91
CA ASP A 3 1.38 4.62 3.96
C ASP A 3 1.46 3.13 3.58
N ALA A 4 2.18 2.83 2.50
CA ALA A 4 2.46 1.47 2.04
C ALA A 4 3.97 1.18 2.02
N SER A 5 4.37 0.10 2.71
CA SER A 5 5.72 -0.44 2.65
C SER A 5 5.78 -1.67 1.75
N VAL A 6 6.74 -1.71 0.82
CA VAL A 6 6.96 -2.86 -0.05
C VAL A 6 7.80 -3.91 0.67
N ILE A 7 7.33 -5.15 0.68
CA ILE A 7 8.01 -6.29 1.31
C ILE A 7 8.41 -7.28 0.21
N GLU A 8 9.71 -7.55 0.05
CA GLU A 8 10.20 -8.53 -0.92
C GLU A 8 9.84 -9.95 -0.50
N ALA A 9 9.33 -10.75 -1.43
CA ALA A 9 9.08 -12.17 -1.18
C ALA A 9 10.40 -12.94 -1.09
N LYS A 10 10.49 -13.86 -0.13
CA LYS A 10 11.67 -14.74 0.04
C LYS A 10 12.05 -15.47 -1.25
N GLN A 11 11.05 -15.94 -2.00
CA GLN A 11 11.24 -16.55 -3.31
C GLN A 11 10.82 -15.57 -4.41
N CYS A 12 11.69 -14.58 -4.69
CA CYS A 12 11.43 -13.55 -5.69
C CYS A 12 11.93 -13.89 -7.11
N ARG A 13 12.91 -14.81 -7.23
CA ARG A 13 13.55 -15.14 -8.51
C ARG A 13 12.77 -16.20 -9.28
N LEU A 14 12.68 -16.01 -10.59
CA LEU A 14 12.20 -17.02 -11.54
C LEU A 14 13.16 -18.22 -11.54
N ASN A 15 12.81 -19.24 -10.77
CA ASN A 15 13.50 -20.53 -10.70
C ASN A 15 12.46 -21.65 -10.83
N LYS A 16 12.93 -22.86 -11.12
CA LYS A 16 12.07 -24.04 -11.21
C LYS A 16 12.51 -25.12 -10.23
N ASP A 17 11.55 -25.80 -9.63
CA ASP A 17 11.82 -26.98 -8.80
C ASP A 17 12.14 -28.22 -9.67
N LYS A 18 12.37 -29.37 -9.01
CA LYS A 18 12.65 -30.64 -9.71
C LYS A 18 11.52 -31.08 -10.65
N ASN A 19 10.29 -30.63 -10.39
CA ASN A 19 9.10 -30.95 -11.17
C ASN A 19 8.80 -29.88 -12.25
N LYS A 20 9.72 -28.93 -12.46
CA LYS A 20 9.61 -27.80 -13.40
C LYS A 20 8.52 -26.76 -13.04
N HIS A 21 8.02 -26.75 -11.81
CA HIS A 21 7.11 -25.72 -11.32
C HIS A 21 7.90 -24.48 -10.87
N SER A 22 7.29 -23.29 -10.97
CA SER A 22 7.91 -22.06 -10.46
C SER A 22 8.15 -22.19 -8.95
N THR A 23 9.31 -21.74 -8.48
CA THR A 23 9.58 -21.64 -7.04
C THR A 23 9.17 -20.30 -6.46
N GLN A 24 8.75 -19.35 -7.30
CA GLN A 24 8.29 -18.05 -6.82
C GLN A 24 7.06 -18.20 -5.94
N ASP A 25 6.94 -17.32 -4.96
CA ASP A 25 5.71 -17.21 -4.19
C ASP A 25 4.53 -16.91 -5.14
N PRO A 26 3.49 -17.78 -5.18
CA PRO A 26 2.38 -17.64 -6.11
C PRO A 26 1.48 -16.43 -5.82
N ASP A 27 1.45 -15.94 -4.58
CA ASP A 27 0.56 -14.84 -4.17
C ASP A 27 1.24 -13.47 -4.29
N ALA A 28 2.57 -13.45 -4.26
CA ALA A 28 3.36 -12.25 -4.55
C ALA A 28 3.24 -11.82 -6.02
N LYS A 29 3.44 -10.51 -6.28
CA LYS A 29 3.46 -9.93 -7.62
C LYS A 29 4.50 -8.81 -7.72
N TRP A 30 4.83 -8.41 -8.94
CA TRP A 30 5.77 -7.32 -9.20
C TRP A 30 5.19 -5.96 -8.81
N ASN A 31 5.81 -5.30 -7.84
CA ASN A 31 5.69 -3.86 -7.60
C ASN A 31 6.72 -3.13 -8.47
N VAL A 32 6.28 -2.14 -9.25
CA VAL A 32 7.14 -1.30 -10.09
C VAL A 32 6.95 0.15 -9.67
N LYS A 33 8.02 0.79 -9.19
CA LYS A 33 8.02 2.21 -8.80
C LYS A 33 9.07 2.97 -9.60
N VAL A 34 8.67 4.08 -10.21
CA VAL A 34 9.62 5.02 -10.82
C VAL A 34 10.05 6.02 -9.76
N GLY A 35 11.35 6.08 -9.48
CA GLY A 35 11.93 7.05 -8.57
C GLY A 35 11.92 8.46 -9.13
N SER A 36 12.13 9.45 -8.26
CA SER A 36 12.31 10.85 -8.66
C SER A 36 13.53 11.07 -9.55
N ASP A 37 14.50 10.14 -9.52
CA ASP A 37 15.65 10.08 -10.43
C ASP A 37 15.32 9.47 -11.80
N GLY A 38 14.04 9.15 -12.07
CA GLY A 38 13.57 8.52 -13.30
C GLY A 38 13.86 7.02 -13.40
N LYS A 39 14.51 6.41 -12.40
CA LYS A 39 14.85 4.98 -12.44
C LYS A 39 13.71 4.13 -11.94
N SER A 40 13.43 3.04 -12.65
CA SER A 40 12.47 2.03 -12.20
C SER A 40 13.11 1.09 -11.18
N LYS A 41 12.44 0.92 -10.04
CA LYS A 41 12.75 -0.08 -9.01
C LYS A 41 11.64 -1.12 -9.01
N ASN A 42 12.02 -2.38 -9.20
CA ASN A 42 11.10 -3.50 -9.30
C ASN A 42 11.34 -4.47 -8.15
N THR A 43 10.27 -4.79 -7.41
CA THR A 43 10.33 -5.73 -6.28
C THR A 43 9.22 -6.75 -6.45
N TYR A 44 9.56 -8.05 -6.45
CA TYR A 44 8.55 -9.11 -6.44
C TYR A 44 8.18 -9.42 -5.00
N GLY A 45 6.92 -9.19 -4.63
CA GLY A 45 6.51 -9.33 -3.25
C GLY A 45 5.11 -8.80 -2.97
N TYR A 46 5.00 -8.14 -1.84
CA TYR A 46 3.76 -7.66 -1.24
C TYR A 46 3.86 -6.17 -0.91
N LYS A 47 2.72 -5.57 -0.59
CA LYS A 47 2.63 -4.27 0.07
C LYS A 47 1.94 -4.44 1.41
N ALA A 48 2.51 -3.83 2.45
CA ALA A 48 1.90 -3.67 3.75
C ALA A 48 1.40 -2.24 3.86
N HIS A 49 0.08 -2.08 3.91
CA HIS A 49 -0.60 -0.82 4.08
C HIS A 49 -0.92 -0.64 5.57
N MET A 50 -0.55 0.49 6.15
CA MET A 50 -0.67 0.70 7.59
C MET A 50 -1.29 2.06 7.88
N ASN A 51 -2.17 2.10 8.88
CA ASN A 51 -2.61 3.34 9.53
C ASN A 51 -1.93 3.44 10.90
N VAL A 52 -1.17 4.50 11.11
CA VAL A 52 -0.42 4.76 12.34
C VAL A 52 -0.84 6.11 12.91
N ASP A 53 -1.08 6.19 14.20
CA ASP A 53 -1.36 7.48 14.87
C ASP A 53 -0.09 8.33 15.10
N GLU A 54 -0.25 9.48 15.75
CA GLU A 54 0.85 10.42 15.99
C GLU A 54 1.88 9.91 17.01
N ASP A 55 1.49 8.99 17.89
CA ASP A 55 2.35 8.36 18.90
C ASP A 55 3.08 7.13 18.35
N GLY A 56 2.79 6.73 17.10
CA GLY A 56 3.40 5.58 16.44
C GLY A 56 2.67 4.26 16.70
N LEU A 57 1.47 4.28 17.26
CA LEU A 57 0.65 3.08 17.43
C LEU A 57 -0.01 2.70 16.10
N ILE A 58 0.11 1.43 15.74
CA ILE A 58 -0.56 0.88 14.55
C ILE A 58 -2.05 0.72 14.88
N LYS A 59 -2.90 1.50 14.20
CA LYS A 59 -4.36 1.40 14.27
C LYS A 59 -4.88 0.25 13.42
N SER A 60 -4.38 0.11 12.20
CA SER A 60 -4.81 -0.92 11.25
C SER A 60 -3.67 -1.31 10.30
N ILE A 61 -3.75 -2.53 9.77
CA ILE A 61 -2.81 -3.06 8.79
C ILE A 61 -3.52 -3.96 7.78
N GLY A 62 -3.15 -3.82 6.51
CA GLY A 62 -3.62 -4.65 5.40
C GLY A 62 -2.46 -5.08 4.52
N TYR A 63 -2.58 -6.26 3.89
CA TYR A 63 -1.55 -6.78 3.00
C TYR A 63 -2.13 -7.07 1.63
N THR A 64 -1.40 -6.71 0.59
CA THR A 64 -1.77 -7.00 -0.80
C THR A 64 -0.58 -7.51 -1.59
N ALA A 65 -0.85 -8.14 -2.74
CA ALA A 65 0.19 -8.46 -3.70
C ALA A 65 0.84 -7.17 -4.23
N GLY A 66 2.14 -7.20 -4.56
CA GLY A 66 2.93 -6.01 -4.88
C GLY A 66 2.41 -5.15 -6.04
N ASN A 67 1.59 -5.71 -6.93
CA ASN A 67 1.00 -4.99 -8.07
C ASN A 67 -0.31 -4.27 -7.75
N VAL A 68 -0.88 -4.45 -6.55
CA VAL A 68 -2.13 -3.78 -6.17
C VAL A 68 -1.85 -2.30 -5.95
N HIS A 69 -2.71 -1.45 -6.51
CA HIS A 69 -2.60 0.00 -6.36
C HIS A 69 -3.16 0.46 -5.01
N ASP A 70 -2.45 1.36 -4.35
CA ASP A 70 -2.70 1.77 -2.95
C ASP A 70 -4.09 2.39 -2.77
N TYR A 71 -4.56 3.15 -3.77
CA TYR A 71 -5.97 3.56 -3.96
C TYR A 71 -7.01 2.50 -3.52
N ASN A 72 -6.82 1.22 -3.84
CA ASN A 72 -7.83 0.19 -3.54
C ASN A 72 -7.92 -0.16 -2.05
N CYS A 73 -6.96 0.25 -1.23
CA CYS A 73 -6.86 -0.15 0.19
C CYS A 73 -7.28 0.97 1.15
N PHE A 74 -7.56 2.17 0.64
CA PHE A 74 -7.75 3.37 1.45
C PHE A 74 -8.82 3.22 2.55
N THR A 75 -10.04 2.84 2.16
CA THR A 75 -11.18 2.76 3.08
C THR A 75 -11.08 1.58 4.04
N GLU A 76 -10.27 0.57 3.73
CA GLU A 76 -10.07 -0.60 4.61
C GLU A 76 -9.11 -0.29 5.75
N LEU A 77 -8.34 0.81 5.66
CA LEU A 77 -7.37 1.24 6.67
C LEU A 77 -7.94 2.23 7.68
N LEU A 78 -9.12 2.79 7.42
CA LEU A 78 -9.76 3.82 8.24
C LEU A 78 -11.01 3.25 8.90
N ASP A 79 -11.20 3.60 10.17
CA ASP A 79 -12.41 3.22 10.91
C ASP A 79 -13.60 4.12 10.54
N GLY A 80 -13.33 5.29 9.97
CA GLY A 80 -14.32 6.30 9.59
C GLY A 80 -14.71 7.24 10.73
N GLU A 81 -13.99 7.16 11.86
CA GLU A 81 -14.18 8.00 13.05
C GLU A 81 -12.96 8.90 13.32
N GLU A 82 -11.98 8.92 12.41
CA GLU A 82 -10.80 9.76 12.53
C GLU A 82 -11.15 11.25 12.47
N SER A 83 -10.52 12.07 13.31
CA SER A 83 -10.65 13.54 13.19
C SER A 83 -9.95 14.07 11.94
N PHE A 84 -8.83 13.46 11.56
CA PHE A 84 -8.06 13.80 10.36
C PHE A 84 -7.21 12.62 9.88
N VAL A 85 -6.79 12.68 8.63
CA VAL A 85 -5.87 11.72 8.02
C VAL A 85 -4.73 12.45 7.32
N TYR A 86 -3.53 11.87 7.43
CA TYR A 86 -2.39 12.16 6.56
C TYR A 86 -2.25 10.99 5.59
N GLU A 87 -2.57 11.21 4.32
CA GLU A 87 -2.46 10.19 3.26
C GLU A 87 -1.21 10.40 2.39
N ASP A 88 -0.59 9.31 1.94
CA ASP A 88 0.34 9.37 0.79
C ASP A 88 -0.46 9.66 -0.49
N SER A 89 0.16 10.41 -1.42
CA SER A 89 -0.39 10.73 -2.74
C SER A 89 -0.91 9.53 -3.53
N ALA A 90 -0.35 8.33 -3.35
CA ALA A 90 -0.78 7.11 -4.01
C ALA A 90 -2.18 6.64 -3.59
N TYR A 91 -2.67 7.11 -2.45
CA TYR A 91 -4.05 6.91 -2.00
C TYR A 91 -4.98 8.03 -2.46
N SER A 92 -4.48 9.19 -2.87
CA SER A 92 -5.32 10.35 -3.09
C SER A 92 -6.23 10.19 -4.31
N SER A 93 -7.51 10.51 -4.15
CA SER A 93 -8.49 10.50 -5.24
C SER A 93 -9.72 11.35 -4.92
N LYS A 94 -10.49 11.74 -5.94
CA LYS A 94 -11.77 12.44 -5.75
C LYS A 94 -12.75 11.60 -4.92
N LYS A 95 -12.78 10.28 -5.12
CA LYS A 95 -13.66 9.36 -4.40
C LYS A 95 -13.32 9.31 -2.90
N HIS A 96 -12.04 9.25 -2.56
CA HIS A 96 -11.61 9.25 -1.15
C HIS A 96 -11.82 10.61 -0.52
N SER A 97 -11.66 11.67 -1.30
CA SER A 97 -11.98 13.02 -0.86
C SER A 97 -13.44 13.14 -0.43
N GLU A 98 -14.36 12.71 -1.29
CA GLU A 98 -15.80 12.68 -0.98
C GLU A 98 -16.10 11.78 0.22
N TRP A 99 -15.45 10.61 0.32
CA TRP A 99 -15.64 9.68 1.44
C TRP A 99 -15.24 10.26 2.80
N LEU A 100 -14.16 11.06 2.84
CA LEU A 100 -13.68 11.77 4.03
C LEU A 100 -14.61 12.93 4.38
N ASP A 101 -15.00 13.73 3.37
CA ASP A 101 -15.90 14.87 3.54
C ASP A 101 -17.26 14.43 4.11
N ASP A 102 -17.82 13.32 3.59
CA ASP A 102 -19.07 12.71 4.08
C ASP A 102 -19.01 12.29 5.56
N ARG A 103 -17.81 12.06 6.09
CA ARG A 103 -17.57 11.65 7.49
C ARG A 103 -16.99 12.78 8.35
N ASN A 104 -16.86 13.98 7.80
CA ASN A 104 -16.25 15.13 8.47
C ASN A 104 -14.82 14.84 8.96
N ILE A 105 -14.06 14.08 8.17
CA ILE A 105 -12.65 13.74 8.42
C ILE A 105 -11.78 14.70 7.62
N ASP A 106 -10.91 15.44 8.29
CA ASP A 106 -10.03 16.40 7.64
C ASP A 106 -8.84 15.72 6.93
N ASN A 107 -8.60 16.04 5.66
CA ASN A 107 -7.43 15.54 4.92
C ASN A 107 -6.31 16.57 4.98
N ARG A 108 -5.35 16.34 5.87
CA ARG A 108 -4.25 17.28 6.15
C ARG A 108 -3.06 17.17 5.19
N THR A 109 -3.15 16.31 4.17
CA THR A 109 -2.15 16.27 3.09
C THR A 109 -2.41 17.35 2.04
N ARG A 110 -3.64 17.89 1.96
CA ARG A 110 -3.98 18.95 0.98
C ARG A 110 -3.42 20.29 1.46
N ILE A 111 -2.34 20.74 0.82
CA ILE A 111 -1.81 22.10 0.94
C ILE A 111 -2.36 22.96 -0.19
#